data_AF-A0A0L7QR11-F1
#
_entry.id   AF-A0A0L7QR11-F1
#
_cell.length_a   1.000
_cell.length_b   1.000
_cell.length_c   1.000
_cell.angle_alpha   90.00
_cell.angle_beta   90.00
_cell.angle_gamma   90.00
#
_symmetry.space_group_name_H-M   'P 1'
#
loop_
_entity.id
_entity.type
_entity.pdbx_description
1 polymer ?
#
loop_
_entity_poly.entity_id
_entity_poly.type
_entity_poly.pdbx_seq_one_letter_code
_entity_poly.pdbx_strand_id
1 'polypeptide(L)'
;MATLAADDSPAAFSSPERAAILAMLEEFTDALAIYHNTLKKPTKHDNDIPVDDTSCLDASSSREIEDAKERAASVKVYENSLYIRRIMEELKEEIRDRGTFEVVTREIETILAGEKEEEALLTEQKRLGEAAAELQRIIEEESLANEKERRRLLMELAEEQRSVEKLKLIADAEVKYVGEWERARYEQISLRCDMEIKKFEKILNDCRVRERNEERVHDALANFLIQETTTLEGTRKEWEERYAREKEVYEKEIRQLRIEIEARRKELDDLKEEYHRNQEFIDAYLKEKETVRMAKEVQERMEKSAIKIEAWWRGVMVRRKLGPYRPVEKKKKRQSKTKK
;
A
#
# COMPACT_ATOMS: atom_id res chain seq x y z
N MET A 1 -93.77 -5.67 44.94
CA MET A 1 -94.99 -6.20 44.28
C MET A 1 -95.81 -6.93 45.33
N ALA A 2 -97.13 -6.73 45.26
CA ALA A 2 -98.22 -7.37 46.04
C ALA A 2 -98.22 -7.07 47.56
N THR A 3 -98.98 -6.09 48.05
CA THR A 3 -100.43 -6.08 48.34
C THR A 3 -100.90 -7.19 49.27
N LEU A 4 -101.49 -6.78 50.41
CA LEU A 4 -102.71 -7.29 51.08
C LEU A 4 -102.56 -6.95 52.59
N ALA A 5 -103.15 -5.86 53.09
CA ALA A 5 -104.57 -5.73 53.45
C ALA A 5 -104.98 -6.68 54.59
N ALA A 6 -105.07 -6.13 55.80
CA ALA A 6 -105.98 -6.46 56.90
C ALA A 6 -105.61 -5.48 58.03
N ASP A 7 -106.31 -4.38 58.22
CA ASP A 7 -107.56 -4.33 59.01
C ASP A 7 -107.47 -5.25 60.23
N ASP A 8 -106.99 -4.68 61.34
CA ASP A 8 -107.58 -4.90 62.65
C ASP A 8 -107.35 -3.60 63.44
N SER A 9 -108.41 -2.82 63.58
CA SER A 9 -108.46 -1.67 64.49
C SER A 9 -107.95 -2.13 65.87
N PRO A 10 -107.17 -1.33 66.62
CA PRO A 10 -106.82 -1.71 67.97
C PRO A 10 -108.14 -1.76 68.75
N ALA A 11 -108.57 -2.98 69.05
CA ALA A 11 -109.77 -3.25 69.81
C ALA A 11 -109.62 -2.52 71.15
N ALA A 12 -110.26 -1.36 71.27
CA ALA A 12 -110.12 -0.52 72.43
C ALA A 12 -110.68 -1.29 73.64
N PHE A 13 -109.87 -1.42 74.69
CA PHE A 13 -110.23 -2.21 75.88
C PHE A 13 -111.61 -1.87 76.40
N SER A 14 -112.37 -2.88 76.79
CA SER A 14 -113.65 -2.67 77.46
C SER A 14 -113.43 -2.01 78.83
N SER A 15 -114.43 -1.27 79.33
CA SER A 15 -114.33 -0.51 80.58
C SER A 15 -113.76 -1.27 81.80
N PRO A 16 -114.04 -2.57 82.03
CA PRO A 16 -113.42 -3.31 83.14
C PRO A 16 -111.96 -3.68 82.90
N GLU A 17 -111.56 -3.89 81.64
CA GLU A 17 -110.18 -4.22 81.27
C GLU A 17 -109.26 -3.01 81.40
N ARG A 18 -109.76 -1.80 81.08
CA ARG A 18 -109.03 -0.54 81.30
C ARG A 18 -108.69 -0.30 82.77
N ALA A 19 -109.64 -0.58 83.66
CA ALA A 19 -109.43 -0.39 85.11
C ALA A 19 -108.39 -1.37 85.67
N ALA A 20 -108.40 -2.63 85.20
CA ALA A 20 -107.41 -3.64 85.60
C ALA A 20 -106.01 -3.32 85.06
N ILE A 21 -105.91 -2.89 83.79
CA ILE A 21 -104.63 -2.54 83.15
C ILE A 21 -104.06 -1.27 83.78
N LEU A 22 -104.89 -0.26 84.08
CA LEU A 22 -104.45 0.96 84.77
C LEU A 22 -103.96 0.65 86.19
N ALA A 23 -104.63 -0.22 86.94
CA ALA A 23 -104.18 -0.64 88.26
C ALA A 23 -102.81 -1.36 88.20
N MET A 24 -102.62 -2.25 87.22
CA MET A 24 -101.33 -2.90 87.00
C MET A 24 -100.24 -1.91 86.58
N LEU A 25 -100.56 -0.96 85.69
CA LEU A 25 -99.62 0.09 85.29
C LEU A 25 -99.30 1.06 86.43
N GLU A 26 -100.25 1.29 87.36
CA GLU A 26 -100.04 2.00 88.62
C GLU A 26 -98.96 1.30 89.45
N GLU A 27 -99.14 0.01 89.71
CA GLU A 27 -98.17 -0.82 90.42
C GLU A 27 -96.81 -0.89 89.70
N PHE A 28 -96.78 -0.98 88.37
CA PHE A 28 -95.52 -0.99 87.61
C PHE A 28 -94.82 0.37 87.61
N THR A 29 -95.56 1.48 87.56
CA THR A 29 -94.97 2.83 87.64
C THR A 29 -94.43 3.09 89.04
N ASP A 30 -95.14 2.63 90.08
CA ASP A 30 -94.69 2.70 91.46
C ASP A 30 -93.47 1.81 91.70
N ALA A 31 -93.45 0.60 91.13
CA ALA A 31 -92.28 -0.29 91.16
C ALA A 31 -91.07 0.28 90.40
N LEU A 32 -91.29 0.91 89.25
CA LEU A 32 -90.25 1.63 88.49
C LEU A 32 -89.78 2.89 89.23
N ALA A 33 -90.66 3.53 89.99
CA ALA A 33 -90.30 4.65 90.86
C ALA A 33 -89.39 4.20 92.02
N ILE A 34 -89.71 3.07 92.65
CA ILE A 34 -88.89 2.43 93.67
C ILE A 34 -87.54 1.99 93.07
N TYR A 35 -87.53 1.34 91.91
CA TYR A 35 -86.32 0.89 91.23
C TYR A 35 -85.40 2.05 90.81
N HIS A 36 -85.97 3.16 90.36
CA HIS A 36 -85.18 4.36 90.06
C HIS A 36 -84.60 5.01 91.33
N ASN A 37 -85.33 4.96 92.45
CA ASN A 37 -84.88 5.53 93.72
C ASN A 37 -83.76 4.69 94.38
N THR A 38 -83.61 3.42 94.00
CA THR A 38 -82.48 2.58 94.43
C THR A 38 -81.25 2.70 93.52
N LEU A 39 -81.40 3.24 92.30
CA LEU A 39 -80.28 3.59 91.44
C LEU A 39 -79.58 4.84 91.99
N LYS A 40 -78.30 4.73 92.34
CA LYS A 40 -77.49 5.89 92.73
C LYS A 40 -77.37 6.84 91.54
N LYS A 41 -77.84 8.08 91.72
CA LYS A 41 -77.62 9.16 90.74
C LYS A 41 -76.12 9.27 90.46
N PRO A 42 -75.66 9.11 89.20
CA PRO A 42 -74.23 9.15 88.91
C PRO A 42 -73.67 10.54 89.26
N THR A 43 -72.70 10.58 90.18
CA THR A 43 -71.91 11.78 90.46
C THR A 43 -71.05 12.08 89.23
N LYS A 44 -71.35 13.19 88.55
CA LYS A 44 -70.48 13.73 87.51
C LYS A 44 -69.15 14.13 88.13
N HIS A 45 -68.09 13.37 87.85
CA HIS A 45 -66.75 13.93 87.86
C HIS A 45 -66.53 14.54 86.47
N ASP A 46 -66.64 15.87 86.41
CA ASP A 46 -66.04 16.64 85.31
C ASP A 46 -64.53 16.53 85.48
N ASN A 47 -63.91 15.68 84.68
CA ASN A 47 -62.56 15.78 84.14
C ASN A 47 -62.21 14.43 83.52
N ASP A 48 -62.14 14.38 82.19
CA ASP A 48 -61.08 13.66 81.51
C ASP A 48 -60.83 14.33 80.15
N ILE A 49 -59.60 14.85 80.05
CA ILE A 49 -58.98 15.51 78.90
C ILE A 49 -58.44 14.42 77.96
N PRO A 50 -58.38 14.63 76.64
CA PRO A 50 -57.89 13.62 75.70
C PRO A 50 -56.37 13.44 75.85
N VAL A 51 -55.93 12.20 76.08
CA VAL A 51 -54.51 11.85 76.08
C VAL A 51 -54.14 11.24 74.73
N ASP A 52 -53.15 11.90 74.16
CA ASP A 52 -52.40 11.61 72.96
C ASP A 52 -51.43 10.44 73.16
N ASP A 53 -51.19 9.73 72.07
CA ASP A 53 -50.04 8.88 71.74
C ASP A 53 -49.59 7.68 72.61
N THR A 54 -49.59 6.52 71.93
CA THR A 54 -48.43 5.65 71.76
C THR A 54 -47.59 5.31 73.00
N SER A 55 -47.88 4.17 73.65
CA SER A 55 -46.89 3.10 73.92
C SER A 55 -47.41 2.02 74.87
N CYS A 56 -46.91 0.81 74.61
CA CYS A 56 -46.64 -0.30 75.53
C CYS A 56 -47.74 -0.72 76.54
N LEU A 57 -48.22 -1.93 76.32
CA LEU A 57 -49.14 -2.69 77.18
C LEU A 57 -48.63 -2.76 78.63
N ASP A 58 -49.27 -1.99 79.52
CA ASP A 58 -49.21 -2.17 80.97
C ASP A 58 -50.57 -2.62 81.52
N ALA A 59 -50.54 -3.60 82.41
CA ALA A 59 -51.71 -4.25 83.01
C ALA A 59 -52.58 -3.33 83.91
N SER A 60 -52.19 -2.07 84.09
CA SER A 60 -52.92 -1.07 84.89
C SER A 60 -54.06 -0.37 84.13
N SER A 61 -53.97 -0.22 82.80
CA SER A 61 -55.04 0.40 81.99
C SER A 61 -56.27 -0.48 81.84
N SER A 62 -56.16 -1.79 82.07
CA SER A 62 -57.32 -2.69 81.97
C SER A 62 -58.36 -2.40 83.06
N ARG A 63 -57.93 -2.00 84.27
CA ARG A 63 -58.83 -1.63 85.38
C ARG A 63 -59.53 -0.30 85.15
N GLU A 64 -58.84 0.69 84.61
CA GLU A 64 -59.42 2.01 84.31
C GLU A 64 -60.44 1.95 83.16
N ILE A 65 -60.17 1.12 82.15
CA ILE A 65 -61.13 0.85 81.06
C ILE A 65 -62.35 0.08 81.60
N GLU A 66 -62.17 -0.82 82.56
CA GLU A 66 -63.25 -1.59 83.18
C GLU A 66 -64.12 -0.69 84.09
N ASP A 67 -63.50 0.17 84.91
CA ASP A 67 -64.21 1.18 85.74
C ASP A 67 -64.93 2.24 84.89
N ALA A 68 -64.37 2.63 83.73
CA ALA A 68 -65.04 3.56 82.80
C ALA A 68 -66.23 2.90 82.09
N LYS A 69 -66.11 1.62 81.71
CA LYS A 69 -67.23 0.83 81.18
C LYS A 69 -68.33 0.63 82.21
N GLU A 70 -67.99 0.39 83.48
CA GLU A 70 -68.95 0.21 84.57
C GLU A 70 -69.69 1.52 84.91
N ARG A 71 -68.99 2.66 84.87
CA ARG A 71 -69.60 4.00 84.97
C ARG A 71 -70.53 4.31 83.80
N ALA A 72 -70.11 4.04 82.56
CA ALA A 72 -70.95 4.26 81.37
C ALA A 72 -72.19 3.36 81.36
N ALA A 73 -72.06 2.11 81.80
CA ALA A 73 -73.20 1.20 81.98
C ALA A 73 -74.17 1.72 83.04
N SER A 74 -73.67 2.24 84.17
CA SER A 74 -74.50 2.82 85.22
C SER A 74 -75.27 4.07 84.76
N VAL A 75 -74.65 4.92 83.94
CA VAL A 75 -75.31 6.09 83.33
C VAL A 75 -76.40 5.66 82.34
N LYS A 76 -76.09 4.70 81.45
CA LYS A 76 -77.05 4.17 80.48
C LYS A 76 -78.26 3.54 81.18
N VAL A 77 -78.06 2.80 82.28
CA VAL A 77 -79.15 2.21 83.07
C VAL A 77 -80.01 3.28 83.74
N TYR A 78 -79.40 4.36 84.25
CA TYR A 78 -80.12 5.49 84.84
C TYR A 78 -80.97 6.26 83.82
N GLU A 79 -80.43 6.53 82.64
CA GLU A 79 -81.14 7.20 81.53
C GLU A 79 -82.26 6.32 80.96
N ASN A 80 -82.01 5.03 80.78
CA ASN A 80 -83.03 4.06 80.36
C ASN A 80 -84.17 3.95 81.39
N SER A 81 -83.88 4.05 82.69
CA SER A 81 -84.89 4.04 83.75
C SER A 81 -85.83 5.27 83.68
N LEU A 82 -85.29 6.45 83.37
CA LEU A 82 -86.09 7.66 83.16
C LEU A 82 -86.91 7.58 81.87
N TYR A 83 -86.31 7.03 80.82
CA TYR A 83 -86.94 6.82 79.53
C TYR A 83 -88.15 5.88 79.62
N ILE A 84 -87.97 4.72 80.26
CA ILE A 84 -89.04 3.74 80.48
C ILE A 84 -90.14 4.35 81.36
N ARG A 85 -89.79 5.08 82.43
CA ARG A 85 -90.80 5.75 83.26
C ARG A 85 -91.64 6.72 82.44
N ARG A 86 -91.02 7.55 81.62
CA ARG A 86 -91.72 8.53 80.77
C ARG A 86 -92.67 7.84 79.80
N ILE A 87 -92.23 6.76 79.13
CA ILE A 87 -93.07 5.97 78.23
C ILE A 87 -94.25 5.33 78.99
N MET A 88 -94.01 4.86 80.22
CA MET A 88 -95.05 4.27 81.07
C MET A 88 -96.07 5.30 81.57
N GLU A 89 -95.65 6.54 81.85
CA GLU A 89 -96.54 7.66 82.16
C GLU A 89 -97.37 8.10 80.94
N GLU A 90 -96.73 8.20 79.77
CA GLU A 90 -97.41 8.50 78.49
C GLU A 90 -98.39 7.38 78.10
N LEU A 91 -98.06 6.12 78.40
CA LEU A 91 -98.94 4.95 78.21
C LEU A 91 -100.13 4.94 79.18
N LYS A 92 -99.91 5.34 80.44
CA LYS A 92 -101.00 5.50 81.43
C LYS A 92 -102.02 6.53 80.96
N GLU A 93 -101.56 7.65 80.42
CA GLU A 93 -102.42 8.70 79.84
C GLU A 93 -103.13 8.18 78.59
N GLU A 94 -102.44 7.46 77.70
CA GLU A 94 -103.03 6.90 76.48
C GLU A 94 -104.14 5.86 76.78
N ILE A 95 -103.93 4.97 77.76
CA ILE A 95 -104.92 3.96 78.15
C ILE A 95 -106.13 4.59 78.86
N ARG A 96 -105.89 5.66 79.64
CA ARG A 96 -106.95 6.45 80.29
C ARG A 96 -107.86 7.13 79.26
N ASP A 97 -107.28 7.71 78.21
CA ASP A 97 -108.01 8.55 77.26
C ASP A 97 -108.53 7.79 76.04
N ARG A 98 -107.73 6.89 75.46
CA ARG A 98 -108.01 6.24 74.16
C ARG A 98 -108.13 4.73 74.27
N GLY A 99 -107.43 4.12 75.23
CA GLY A 99 -107.44 2.67 75.44
C GLY A 99 -106.63 1.91 74.39
N THR A 100 -105.58 2.52 73.85
CA THR A 100 -104.70 2.00 72.80
C THR A 100 -103.25 1.93 73.31
N PHE A 101 -102.38 1.26 72.54
CA PHE A 101 -100.95 1.06 72.86
C PHE A 101 -100.01 1.75 71.84
N GLU A 102 -100.48 2.78 71.13
CA GLU A 102 -99.77 3.40 70.00
C GLU A 102 -98.47 4.13 70.41
N VAL A 103 -98.37 4.66 71.64
CA VAL A 103 -97.13 5.23 72.17
C VAL A 103 -96.03 4.16 72.24
N VAL A 104 -96.36 2.98 72.78
CA VAL A 104 -95.40 1.86 72.87
C VAL A 104 -95.12 1.28 71.48
N THR A 105 -96.12 1.18 70.59
CA THR A 105 -95.91 0.68 69.22
C THR A 105 -94.97 1.58 68.42
N ARG A 106 -95.15 2.90 68.44
CA ARG A 106 -94.26 3.86 67.75
C ARG A 106 -92.84 3.84 68.30
N GLU A 107 -92.72 3.67 69.62
CA GLU A 107 -91.41 3.62 70.26
C GLU A 107 -90.67 2.31 69.93
N ILE A 108 -91.39 1.18 69.90
CA ILE A 108 -90.87 -0.09 69.41
C ILE A 108 -90.47 0.01 67.93
N GLU A 109 -91.25 0.68 67.08
CA GLU A 109 -90.90 0.89 65.67
C GLU A 109 -89.66 1.76 65.49
N THR A 110 -89.49 2.79 66.33
CA THR A 110 -88.32 3.67 66.32
C THR A 110 -87.06 2.92 66.75
N ILE A 111 -87.16 2.08 67.79
CA ILE A 111 -86.07 1.20 68.24
C ILE A 111 -85.73 0.17 67.17
N LEU A 112 -86.73 -0.49 66.56
CA LEU A 112 -86.51 -1.47 65.49
C LEU A 112 -85.92 -0.85 64.21
N ALA A 113 -86.27 0.40 63.89
CA ALA A 113 -85.67 1.13 62.77
C ALA A 113 -84.21 1.48 63.06
N GLY A 114 -83.90 1.92 64.29
CA GLY A 114 -82.54 2.17 64.74
C GLY A 114 -81.67 0.91 64.76
N GLU A 115 -82.19 -0.21 65.25
CA GLU A 115 -81.51 -1.51 65.23
C GLU A 115 -81.19 -1.96 63.79
N LYS A 116 -82.13 -1.80 62.85
CA LYS A 116 -81.90 -2.13 61.43
C LYS A 116 -80.86 -1.25 60.77
N GLU A 117 -80.83 0.05 61.10
CA GLU A 117 -79.83 0.98 60.59
C GLU A 117 -78.44 0.67 61.18
N GLU A 118 -78.37 0.33 62.46
CA GLU A 118 -77.13 -0.12 63.12
C GLU A 118 -76.62 -1.44 62.53
N GLU A 119 -77.48 -2.41 62.27
CA GLU A 119 -77.13 -3.65 61.55
C GLU A 119 -76.63 -3.37 60.12
N ALA A 120 -77.25 -2.44 59.39
CA ALA A 120 -76.81 -2.03 58.06
C ALA A 120 -75.42 -1.35 58.09
N LEU A 121 -75.17 -0.50 59.08
CA LEU A 121 -73.86 0.13 59.28
C LEU A 121 -72.79 -0.88 59.67
N LEU A 122 -73.10 -1.84 60.55
CA LEU A 122 -72.17 -2.89 60.95
C LEU A 122 -71.82 -3.83 59.79
N THR A 123 -72.79 -4.17 58.94
CA THR A 123 -72.55 -4.98 57.75
C THR A 123 -71.72 -4.24 56.71
N GLU A 124 -71.97 -2.96 56.48
CA GLU A 124 -71.16 -2.13 55.59
C GLU A 124 -69.74 -1.90 56.15
N GLN A 125 -69.59 -1.69 57.45
CA GLN A 125 -68.29 -1.57 58.10
C GLN A 125 -67.47 -2.86 57.96
N LYS A 126 -68.09 -4.04 58.12
CA LYS A 126 -67.44 -5.33 57.86
C LYS A 126 -67.01 -5.44 56.40
N ARG A 127 -67.89 -5.08 55.46
CA ARG A 127 -67.61 -5.11 54.02
C ARG A 127 -66.44 -4.19 53.64
N LEU A 128 -66.41 -2.97 54.19
CA LEU A 128 -65.32 -2.03 53.99
C LEU A 128 -64.01 -2.51 54.63
N GLY A 129 -64.08 -3.15 55.81
CA GLY A 129 -62.94 -3.77 56.46
C GLY A 129 -62.34 -4.91 55.63
N GLU A 130 -63.18 -5.79 55.08
CA GLU A 130 -62.77 -6.86 54.16
C GLU A 130 -62.15 -6.31 52.88
N ALA A 131 -62.75 -5.27 52.28
CA ALA A 131 -62.21 -4.63 51.08
C ALA A 131 -60.86 -3.93 51.35
N ALA A 132 -60.72 -3.26 52.50
CA ALA A 132 -59.47 -2.63 52.91
C ALA A 132 -58.37 -3.68 53.14
N ALA A 133 -58.68 -4.80 53.80
CA ALA A 133 -57.74 -5.89 54.00
C ALA A 133 -57.28 -6.52 52.67
N GLU A 134 -58.20 -6.69 51.71
CA GLU A 134 -57.87 -7.22 50.39
C GLU A 134 -57.00 -6.25 49.58
N LEU A 135 -57.31 -4.95 49.61
CA LEU A 135 -56.46 -3.93 48.98
C LEU A 135 -55.06 -3.89 49.61
N GLN A 136 -54.97 -4.00 50.94
CA GLN A 136 -53.70 -4.07 51.66
C GLN A 136 -52.87 -5.29 51.19
N ARG A 137 -53.51 -6.46 51.08
CA ARG A 137 -52.89 -7.68 50.57
C ARG A 137 -52.37 -7.51 49.13
N ILE A 138 -53.16 -6.90 48.25
CA ILE A 138 -52.76 -6.64 46.86
C ILE A 138 -51.56 -5.69 46.80
N ILE A 139 -51.57 -4.62 47.60
CA ILE A 139 -50.45 -3.67 47.67
C ILE A 139 -49.17 -4.37 48.16
N GLU A 140 -49.27 -5.22 49.18
CA GLU A 140 -48.13 -5.99 49.69
C GLU A 140 -47.58 -6.96 48.64
N GLU A 141 -48.46 -7.71 47.96
CA GLU A 141 -48.08 -8.65 46.89
C GLU A 141 -47.43 -7.93 45.70
N GLU A 142 -48.00 -6.81 45.26
CA GLU A 142 -47.46 -6.00 44.17
C GLU A 142 -46.13 -5.34 44.57
N SER A 143 -46.00 -4.88 45.82
CA SER A 143 -44.73 -4.34 46.34
C SER A 143 -43.63 -5.40 46.34
N LEU A 144 -43.95 -6.63 46.76
CA LEU A 144 -43.01 -7.76 46.79
C LEU A 144 -42.62 -8.19 45.37
N ALA A 145 -43.58 -8.23 44.44
CA ALA A 145 -43.33 -8.53 43.03
C ALA A 145 -42.43 -7.47 42.39
N ASN A 146 -42.72 -6.18 42.61
CA ASN A 146 -41.89 -5.08 42.13
C ASN A 146 -40.47 -5.11 42.72
N GLU A 147 -40.32 -5.46 43.99
CA GLU A 147 -39.01 -5.55 44.61
C GLU A 147 -38.17 -6.71 44.04
N LYS A 148 -38.81 -7.86 43.76
CA LYS A 148 -38.18 -8.99 43.08
C LYS A 148 -37.76 -8.63 41.66
N GLU A 149 -38.63 -7.96 40.90
CA GLU A 149 -38.32 -7.52 39.53
C GLU A 149 -37.19 -6.49 39.52
N ARG A 150 -37.23 -5.52 40.44
CA ARG A 150 -36.13 -4.55 40.63
C ARG A 150 -34.81 -5.25 40.93
N ARG A 151 -34.81 -6.27 41.79
CA ARG A 151 -33.62 -7.08 42.07
C ARG A 151 -33.13 -7.82 40.83
N ARG A 152 -34.03 -8.40 40.02
CA ARG A 152 -33.66 -9.05 38.75
C ARG A 152 -32.99 -8.08 37.78
N LEU A 153 -33.62 -6.92 37.54
CA LEU A 153 -33.08 -5.89 36.65
C LEU A 153 -31.73 -5.35 37.13
N LEU A 154 -31.52 -5.20 38.43
CA LEU A 154 -30.23 -4.79 38.98
C LEU A 154 -29.14 -5.84 38.74
N MET A 155 -29.47 -7.14 38.85
CA MET A 155 -28.53 -8.22 38.54
C MET A 155 -28.18 -8.24 37.05
N GLU A 156 -29.18 -8.17 36.17
CA GLU A 156 -28.99 -8.11 34.71
C GLU A 156 -28.13 -6.89 34.31
N LEU A 157 -28.41 -5.72 34.89
CA LEU A 157 -27.62 -4.51 34.65
C LEU A 157 -26.16 -4.67 35.08
N ALA A 158 -25.92 -5.29 36.23
CA ALA A 158 -24.55 -5.52 36.73
C ALA A 158 -23.79 -6.54 35.87
N GLU A 159 -24.49 -7.55 35.32
CA GLU A 159 -23.91 -8.49 34.36
C GLU A 159 -23.55 -7.82 33.04
N GLU A 160 -24.45 -7.00 32.50
CA GLU A 160 -24.21 -6.25 31.28
C GLU A 160 -23.05 -5.25 31.45
N GLN A 161 -22.98 -4.56 32.60
CA GLN A 161 -21.84 -3.69 32.93
C GLN A 161 -20.51 -4.46 32.94
N ARG A 162 -20.46 -5.63 33.58
CA ARG A 162 -19.28 -6.51 33.58
C ARG A 162 -18.92 -6.97 32.16
N SER A 163 -19.92 -7.28 31.33
CA SER A 163 -19.74 -7.65 29.91
C SER A 163 -19.09 -6.50 29.12
N VAL A 164 -19.63 -5.29 29.28
CA VAL A 164 -19.09 -4.08 28.62
C VAL A 164 -17.66 -3.78 29.06
N GLU A 165 -17.34 -3.90 30.35
CA GLU A 165 -15.98 -3.72 30.85
C GLU A 165 -15.01 -4.76 30.28
N LYS A 166 -15.44 -6.03 30.20
CA LYS A 166 -14.66 -7.09 29.56
C LYS A 166 -14.39 -6.79 28.09
N LEU A 167 -15.41 -6.34 27.35
CA LEU A 167 -15.26 -5.97 25.93
C LEU A 167 -14.31 -4.78 25.75
N LYS A 168 -14.35 -3.78 26.64
CA LYS A 168 -13.38 -2.66 26.63
C LYS A 168 -11.95 -3.16 26.81
N LEU A 169 -11.71 -4.04 27.79
CA LEU A 169 -10.38 -4.61 28.03
C LEU A 169 -9.87 -5.41 26.82
N ILE A 170 -10.76 -6.17 26.17
CA ILE A 170 -10.41 -6.91 24.94
C ILE A 170 -10.07 -5.93 23.82
N ALA A 171 -10.91 -4.93 23.57
CA ALA A 171 -10.67 -3.93 22.53
C ALA A 171 -9.34 -3.16 22.76
N ASP A 172 -9.05 -2.77 24.01
CA ASP A 172 -7.79 -2.12 24.35
C ASP A 172 -6.58 -3.03 24.11
N ALA A 173 -6.70 -4.33 24.42
CA ALA A 173 -5.66 -5.31 24.17
C ALA A 173 -5.47 -5.56 22.66
N GLU A 174 -6.55 -5.64 21.89
CA GLU A 174 -6.51 -5.79 20.43
C GLU A 174 -5.85 -4.59 19.76
N VAL A 175 -6.21 -3.36 20.14
CA VAL A 175 -5.58 -2.15 19.59
C VAL A 175 -4.08 -2.11 19.88
N LYS A 176 -3.67 -2.46 21.10
CA LYS A 176 -2.24 -2.54 21.46
C LYS A 176 -1.52 -3.60 20.64
N TYR A 177 -2.09 -4.80 20.55
CA TYR A 177 -1.53 -5.90 19.79
C TYR A 177 -1.38 -5.55 18.31
N VAL A 178 -2.42 -5.03 17.67
CA VAL A 178 -2.38 -4.61 16.27
C VAL A 178 -1.34 -3.50 16.08
N GLY A 179 -1.28 -2.51 16.97
CA GLY A 179 -0.29 -1.45 16.89
C GLY A 179 1.16 -1.93 17.02
N GLU A 180 1.43 -2.89 17.92
CA GLU A 180 2.75 -3.51 18.05
C GLU A 180 3.10 -4.39 16.85
N TRP A 181 2.13 -5.17 16.37
CA TRP A 181 2.27 -6.02 15.19
C TRP A 181 2.56 -5.19 13.93
N GLU A 182 1.83 -4.10 13.71
CA GLU A 182 2.08 -3.18 12.60
C GLU A 182 3.47 -2.56 12.69
N ARG A 183 3.88 -2.06 13.87
CA ARG A 183 5.23 -1.52 14.07
C ARG A 183 6.32 -2.55 13.73
N ALA A 184 6.23 -3.76 14.27
CA ALA A 184 7.19 -4.83 13.99
C ALA A 184 7.22 -5.19 12.51
N ARG A 185 6.06 -5.20 11.85
CA ARG A 185 5.96 -5.44 10.41
C ARG A 185 6.62 -4.32 9.60
N TYR A 186 6.42 -3.06 9.96
CA TYR A 186 7.08 -1.92 9.32
C TYR A 186 8.61 -1.99 9.50
N GLU A 187 9.09 -2.26 10.71
CA GLU A 187 10.52 -2.42 11.01
C GLU A 187 11.14 -3.55 10.18
N GLN A 188 10.47 -4.70 10.08
CA GLN A 188 10.94 -5.82 9.27
C GLN A 188 11.02 -5.46 7.78
N ILE A 189 10.00 -4.79 7.25
CA ILE A 189 9.98 -4.36 5.84
C ILE A 189 11.08 -3.33 5.59
N SER A 190 11.24 -2.34 6.48
CA SER A 190 12.29 -1.33 6.40
C SER A 190 13.67 -1.98 6.38
N LEU A 191 13.94 -2.90 7.31
CA LEU A 191 15.22 -3.60 7.39
C LEU A 191 15.50 -4.42 6.11
N ARG A 192 14.48 -5.11 5.57
CA ARG A 192 14.63 -5.85 4.31
C ARG A 192 14.97 -4.91 3.15
N CYS A 193 14.27 -3.79 3.04
CA CYS A 193 14.56 -2.78 2.03
C CYS A 193 15.98 -2.22 2.19
N ASP A 194 16.41 -1.90 3.40
CA ASP A 194 17.78 -1.41 3.67
C ASP A 194 18.84 -2.44 3.29
N MET A 195 18.59 -3.73 3.55
CA MET A 195 19.50 -4.81 3.14
C MET A 195 19.60 -4.92 1.61
N GLU A 196 18.48 -4.80 0.90
CA GLU A 196 18.47 -4.80 -0.57
C GLU A 196 19.17 -3.57 -1.15
N ILE A 197 18.93 -2.38 -0.60
CA ILE A 197 19.61 -1.15 -0.99
C ILE A 197 21.12 -1.30 -0.82
N LYS A 198 21.59 -1.74 0.35
CA LYS A 198 23.02 -1.97 0.61
C LYS A 198 23.63 -3.00 -0.36
N LYS A 199 22.88 -4.04 -0.71
CA LYS A 199 23.31 -5.03 -1.71
C LYS A 199 23.48 -4.37 -3.08
N PHE A 200 22.52 -3.57 -3.52
CA PHE A 200 22.61 -2.85 -4.80
C PHE A 200 23.71 -1.79 -4.80
N GLU A 201 23.90 -1.06 -3.70
CA GLU A 201 25.00 -0.10 -3.54
C GLU A 201 26.37 -0.79 -3.68
N LYS A 202 26.53 -1.97 -3.07
CA LYS A 202 27.76 -2.76 -3.22
C LYS A 202 27.99 -3.16 -4.69
N ILE A 203 26.96 -3.69 -5.35
CA ILE A 203 27.05 -4.08 -6.77
C ILE A 203 27.39 -2.86 -7.64
N LEU A 204 26.76 -1.72 -7.39
CA LEU A 204 27.01 -0.48 -8.11
C LEU A 204 28.45 -0.01 -7.93
N ASN A 205 28.96 -0.07 -6.70
CA ASN A 205 30.35 0.31 -6.41
C ASN A 205 31.34 -0.65 -7.10
N ASP A 206 31.09 -1.96 -7.05
CA ASP A 206 31.91 -2.97 -7.73
C ASP A 206 31.92 -2.74 -9.25
N CYS A 207 30.77 -2.41 -9.86
CA CYS A 207 30.68 -2.01 -11.26
C CYS A 207 31.50 -0.74 -11.56
N ARG A 208 31.37 0.31 -10.75
CA ARG A 208 32.14 1.57 -10.91
C ARG A 208 33.64 1.37 -10.78
N VAL A 209 34.09 0.45 -9.92
CA VAL A 209 35.51 0.10 -9.81
C VAL A 209 35.97 -0.62 -11.07
N ARG A 210 35.19 -1.58 -11.59
CA ARG A 210 35.52 -2.28 -12.83
C ARG A 210 35.58 -1.34 -14.03
N GLU A 211 34.60 -0.44 -14.17
CA GLU A 211 34.55 0.55 -15.24
C GLU A 211 35.79 1.45 -15.25
N ARG A 212 36.15 2.04 -14.10
CA ARG A 212 37.38 2.85 -13.98
C ARG A 212 38.66 2.08 -14.30
N ASN A 213 38.71 0.79 -13.94
CA ASN A 213 39.84 -0.05 -14.28
C ASN A 213 39.91 -0.33 -15.78
N GLU A 214 38.77 -0.61 -16.41
CA GLU A 214 38.66 -0.82 -17.86
C GLU A 214 39.05 0.44 -18.63
N GLU A 215 38.53 1.61 -18.23
CA GLU A 215 38.91 2.91 -18.81
C GLU A 215 40.43 3.13 -18.73
N ARG A 216 41.03 2.88 -17.57
CA ARG A 216 42.48 3.03 -17.41
C ARG A 216 43.29 2.08 -18.30
N VAL A 217 42.85 0.83 -18.44
CA VAL A 217 43.51 -0.16 -19.32
C VAL A 217 43.31 0.23 -20.79
N HIS A 218 42.11 0.68 -21.15
CA HIS A 218 41.78 1.16 -22.48
C HIS A 218 42.66 2.35 -22.87
N ASP A 219 42.78 3.35 -22.01
CA ASP A 219 43.63 4.53 -22.23
C ASP A 219 45.10 4.13 -22.39
N ALA A 220 45.60 3.22 -21.54
CA ALA A 220 46.98 2.74 -21.64
C ALA A 220 47.22 2.00 -22.96
N LEU A 221 46.28 1.14 -23.39
CA LEU A 221 46.36 0.40 -24.64
C LEU A 221 46.25 1.34 -25.85
N ALA A 222 45.32 2.29 -25.83
CA ALA A 222 45.16 3.27 -26.89
C ALA A 222 46.43 4.12 -27.05
N ASN A 223 47.00 4.60 -25.96
CA ASN A 223 48.26 5.35 -25.98
C ASN A 223 49.42 4.52 -26.52
N PHE A 224 49.54 3.25 -26.11
CA PHE A 224 50.55 2.34 -26.64
C PHE A 224 50.39 2.14 -28.16
N LEU A 225 49.17 1.87 -28.64
CA LEU A 225 48.89 1.69 -30.06
C LEU A 225 49.16 2.95 -30.88
N ILE A 226 48.83 4.13 -30.35
CA ILE A 226 49.15 5.41 -30.98
C ILE A 226 50.67 5.57 -31.10
N GLN A 227 51.41 5.34 -30.01
CA GLN A 227 52.87 5.44 -30.01
C GLN A 227 53.50 4.48 -31.04
N GLU A 228 53.15 3.20 -31.01
CA GLU A 228 53.64 2.21 -31.97
C GLU A 228 53.27 2.55 -33.42
N THR A 229 52.06 3.05 -33.66
CA THR A 229 51.66 3.46 -35.00
C THR A 229 52.52 4.64 -35.48
N THR A 230 52.75 5.64 -34.61
CA THR A 230 53.59 6.79 -34.97
C THR A 230 55.05 6.41 -35.20
N THR A 231 55.61 5.46 -34.44
CA THR A 231 56.98 4.99 -34.65
C THR A 231 57.10 4.19 -35.96
N LEU A 232 56.13 3.33 -36.27
CA LEU A 232 56.07 2.60 -37.52
C LEU A 232 55.87 3.52 -38.73
N GLU A 233 55.06 4.57 -38.60
CA GLU A 233 54.91 5.59 -39.64
C GLU A 233 56.20 6.40 -39.85
N GLY A 234 56.90 6.74 -38.76
CA GLY A 234 58.21 7.39 -38.83
C GLY A 234 59.24 6.54 -39.58
N THR A 235 59.41 5.29 -39.16
CA THR A 235 60.34 4.36 -39.83
C THR A 235 59.95 4.11 -41.29
N ARG A 236 58.65 4.00 -41.61
CA ARG A 236 58.18 3.89 -42.99
C ARG A 236 58.64 5.09 -43.82
N LYS A 237 58.42 6.31 -43.34
CA LYS A 237 58.84 7.54 -44.05
C LYS A 237 60.34 7.58 -44.26
N GLU A 238 61.14 7.21 -43.25
CA GLU A 238 62.60 7.14 -43.37
C GLU A 238 63.05 6.16 -44.48
N TRP A 239 62.41 4.99 -44.54
CA TRP A 239 62.68 4.00 -45.60
C TRP A 239 62.22 4.46 -46.97
N GLU A 240 61.06 5.12 -47.09
CA GLU A 240 60.57 5.70 -48.33
C GLU A 240 61.52 6.76 -48.86
N GLU A 241 61.99 7.67 -47.99
CA GLU A 241 62.97 8.69 -48.36
C GLU A 241 64.31 8.08 -48.76
N ARG A 242 64.79 7.08 -48.01
CA ARG A 242 66.04 6.37 -48.33
C ARG A 242 65.94 5.70 -49.70
N TYR A 243 64.85 4.98 -49.95
CA TYR A 243 64.60 4.33 -51.23
C TYR A 243 64.53 5.35 -52.37
N ALA A 244 63.86 6.48 -52.17
CA ALA A 244 63.80 7.55 -53.17
C ALA A 244 65.20 8.11 -53.51
N ARG A 245 66.04 8.35 -52.49
CA ARG A 245 67.43 8.80 -52.67
C ARG A 245 68.27 7.77 -53.42
N GLU A 246 68.24 6.51 -52.99
CA GLU A 246 68.99 5.43 -53.63
C GLU A 246 68.53 5.23 -55.09
N LYS A 247 67.22 5.27 -55.34
CA LYS A 247 66.65 5.22 -56.69
C LYS A 247 67.18 6.35 -57.57
N GLU A 248 67.21 7.58 -57.09
CA GLU A 248 67.73 8.72 -57.86
C GLU A 248 69.23 8.56 -58.19
N VAL A 249 70.03 8.03 -57.25
CA VAL A 249 71.45 7.72 -57.48
C VAL A 249 71.60 6.67 -58.58
N TYR A 250 70.90 5.54 -58.48
CA TYR A 250 70.96 4.50 -59.51
C TYR A 250 70.45 4.98 -60.87
N GLU A 251 69.40 5.80 -60.91
CA GLU A 251 68.93 6.41 -62.16
C GLU A 251 69.96 7.36 -62.78
N LYS A 252 70.74 8.09 -61.98
CA LYS A 252 71.87 8.90 -62.45
C LYS A 252 73.00 8.02 -63.00
N GLU A 253 73.39 6.97 -62.27
CA GLU A 253 74.42 6.02 -62.71
C GLU A 253 74.03 5.32 -64.02
N ILE A 254 72.80 4.83 -64.13
CA ILE A 254 72.28 4.21 -65.36
C ILE A 254 72.33 5.20 -66.51
N ARG A 255 71.96 6.47 -66.30
CA ARG A 255 72.06 7.51 -67.33
C ARG A 255 73.51 7.76 -67.76
N GLN A 256 74.43 7.83 -66.80
CA GLN A 256 75.85 8.03 -67.08
C GLN A 256 76.43 6.86 -67.89
N LEU A 257 76.15 5.62 -67.48
CA LEU A 257 76.59 4.42 -68.20
C LEU A 257 76.01 4.37 -69.62
N ARG A 258 74.75 4.79 -69.82
CA ARG A 258 74.17 4.89 -71.17
C ARG A 258 74.92 5.88 -72.05
N ILE A 259 75.28 7.06 -71.51
CA ILE A 259 76.08 8.06 -72.23
C ILE A 259 77.46 7.49 -72.59
N GLU A 260 78.13 6.81 -71.65
CA GLU A 260 79.45 6.21 -71.86
C GLU A 260 79.41 5.08 -72.91
N ILE A 261 78.39 4.23 -72.87
CA ILE A 261 78.16 3.19 -73.89
C ILE A 261 77.97 3.83 -75.27
N GLU A 262 77.15 4.88 -75.36
CA GLU A 262 76.91 5.57 -76.63
C GLU A 262 78.18 6.26 -77.16
N ALA A 263 79.00 6.85 -76.28
CA ALA A 263 80.29 7.44 -76.64
C ALA A 263 81.26 6.37 -77.17
N ARG A 264 81.44 5.24 -76.46
CA ARG A 264 82.28 4.13 -76.93
C ARG A 264 81.79 3.53 -78.24
N ARG A 265 80.48 3.45 -78.46
CA ARG A 265 79.92 2.99 -79.73
C ARG A 265 80.33 3.89 -80.88
N LYS A 266 80.24 5.21 -80.71
CA LYS A 266 80.71 6.18 -81.71
C LYS A 266 82.20 6.04 -81.98
N GLU A 267 83.04 5.96 -80.94
CA GLU A 267 84.48 5.73 -81.10
C GLU A 267 84.80 4.45 -81.87
N LEU A 268 84.07 3.36 -81.61
CA LEU A 268 84.23 2.11 -82.34
C LEU A 268 83.80 2.23 -83.81
N ASP A 269 82.74 2.98 -84.10
CA ASP A 269 82.27 3.19 -85.46
C ASP A 269 83.25 4.10 -86.24
N ASP A 270 83.75 5.18 -85.62
CA ASP A 270 84.81 6.02 -86.20
C ASP A 270 86.08 5.21 -86.52
N LEU A 271 86.51 4.33 -85.60
CA LEU A 271 87.68 3.47 -85.80
C LEU A 271 87.45 2.42 -86.90
N LYS A 272 86.24 1.88 -87.02
CA LYS A 272 85.89 1.00 -88.16
C LYS A 272 85.96 1.76 -89.48
N GLU A 273 85.46 2.99 -89.53
CA GLU A 273 85.56 3.84 -90.72
C GLU A 273 87.01 4.16 -91.08
N GLU A 274 87.87 4.46 -90.09
CA GLU A 274 89.31 4.63 -90.32
C GLU A 274 89.98 3.34 -90.81
N TYR A 275 89.64 2.19 -90.21
CA TYR A 275 90.16 0.89 -90.64
C TYR A 275 89.77 0.59 -92.09
N HIS A 276 88.50 0.81 -92.46
CA HIS A 276 88.04 0.64 -93.83
C HIS A 276 88.78 1.55 -94.81
N ARG A 277 88.93 2.85 -94.49
CA ARG A 277 89.70 3.81 -95.31
C ARG A 277 91.17 3.37 -95.48
N ASN A 278 91.82 2.93 -94.41
CA ASN A 278 93.19 2.45 -94.45
C ASN A 278 93.33 1.16 -95.26
N GLN A 279 92.37 0.24 -95.13
CA GLN A 279 92.35 -1.00 -95.89
C GLN A 279 92.17 -0.73 -97.39
N GLU A 280 91.23 0.15 -97.76
CA GLU A 280 91.03 0.60 -99.14
C GLU A 280 92.32 1.23 -99.72
N PHE A 281 93.01 2.05 -98.92
CA PHE A 281 94.28 2.65 -99.32
C PHE A 281 95.39 1.59 -99.53
N ILE A 282 95.52 0.61 -98.64
CA ILE A 282 96.49 -0.49 -98.76
C ILE A 282 96.18 -1.31 -100.01
N ASP A 283 94.92 -1.67 -100.23
CA ASP A 283 94.50 -2.48 -101.37
C ASP A 283 94.75 -1.73 -102.69
N ALA A 284 94.47 -0.42 -102.73
CA ALA A 284 94.79 0.43 -103.87
C ALA A 284 96.31 0.50 -104.12
N TYR A 285 97.13 0.66 -103.07
CA TYR A 285 98.58 0.68 -103.17
C TYR A 285 99.17 -0.66 -103.64
N LEU A 286 98.67 -1.79 -103.12
CA LEU A 286 99.08 -3.12 -103.56
C LEU A 286 98.71 -3.37 -105.03
N LYS A 287 97.51 -2.94 -105.45
CA LYS A 287 97.08 -3.00 -106.85
C LYS A 287 97.99 -2.15 -107.75
N GLU A 288 98.34 -0.94 -107.34
CA GLU A 288 99.27 -0.07 -108.10
C GLU A 288 100.70 -0.66 -108.16
N LYS A 289 101.17 -1.24 -107.06
CA LYS A 289 102.47 -1.93 -107.05
C LYS A 289 102.49 -3.12 -108.01
N GLU A 290 101.38 -3.86 -108.08
CA GLU A 290 101.20 -5.00 -108.98
C GLU A 290 101.13 -4.54 -110.45
N THR A 291 100.39 -3.47 -110.76
CA THR A 291 100.35 -2.91 -112.13
C THR A 291 101.73 -2.41 -112.57
N VAL A 292 102.47 -1.74 -111.69
CA VAL A 292 103.86 -1.32 -111.95
C VAL A 292 104.78 -2.52 -112.16
N ARG A 293 104.65 -3.59 -111.36
CA ARG A 293 105.42 -4.83 -111.54
C ARG A 293 105.12 -5.47 -112.90
N MET A 294 103.85 -5.64 -113.23
CA MET A 294 103.41 -6.20 -114.52
C MET A 294 103.91 -5.36 -115.70
N ALA A 295 103.83 -4.03 -115.60
CA ALA A 295 104.35 -3.13 -116.64
C ALA A 295 105.87 -3.28 -116.81
N LYS A 296 106.63 -3.36 -115.71
CA LYS A 296 108.08 -3.64 -115.75
C LYS A 296 108.38 -5.01 -116.36
N GLU A 297 107.66 -6.05 -115.99
CA GLU A 297 107.85 -7.38 -116.60
C GLU A 297 107.54 -7.39 -118.10
N VAL A 298 106.49 -6.68 -118.54
CA VAL A 298 106.18 -6.52 -119.96
C VAL A 298 107.29 -5.75 -120.66
N GLN A 299 107.78 -4.65 -120.08
CA GLN A 299 108.88 -3.87 -120.62
C GLN A 299 110.17 -4.71 -120.72
N GLU A 300 110.53 -5.46 -119.69
CA GLU A 300 111.67 -6.37 -119.74
C GLU A 300 111.50 -7.47 -120.80
N ARG A 301 110.29 -8.02 -120.97
CA ARG A 301 110.00 -8.99 -122.05
C ARG A 301 110.16 -8.34 -123.42
N MET A 302 109.71 -7.09 -123.59
CA MET A 302 109.89 -6.31 -124.81
C MET A 302 111.36 -6.04 -125.08
N GLU A 303 112.13 -5.60 -124.08
CA GLU A 303 113.58 -5.35 -124.19
C GLU A 303 114.35 -6.63 -124.50
N LYS A 304 114.07 -7.74 -123.81
CA LYS A 304 114.67 -9.06 -124.12
C LYS A 304 114.34 -9.51 -125.55
N SER A 305 113.12 -9.24 -126.02
CA SER A 305 112.70 -9.54 -127.40
C SER A 305 113.39 -8.62 -128.41
N ALA A 306 113.51 -7.33 -128.12
CA ALA A 306 114.24 -6.36 -128.92
C ALA A 306 115.72 -6.72 -129.03
N ILE A 307 116.38 -7.09 -127.93
CA ILE A 307 117.76 -7.57 -127.91
C ILE A 307 117.91 -8.85 -128.76
N LYS A 308 116.96 -9.80 -128.70
CA LYS A 308 116.96 -10.99 -129.56
C LYS A 308 116.84 -10.61 -131.04
N ILE A 309 115.95 -9.68 -131.38
CA ILE A 309 115.79 -9.18 -132.76
C ILE A 309 117.06 -8.44 -133.22
N GLU A 310 117.65 -7.58 -132.39
CA GLU A 310 118.92 -6.91 -132.67
C GLU A 310 120.06 -7.91 -132.88
N ALA A 311 120.18 -8.91 -132.02
CA ALA A 311 121.20 -9.95 -132.13
C ALA A 311 120.99 -10.81 -133.38
N TRP A 312 119.73 -11.15 -133.71
CA TRP A 312 119.38 -11.81 -134.96
C TRP A 312 119.78 -10.96 -136.17
N TRP A 313 119.41 -9.67 -136.19
CA TRP A 313 119.77 -8.73 -137.25
C TRP A 313 121.27 -8.53 -137.38
N ARG A 314 122.01 -8.36 -136.28
CA ARG A 314 123.49 -8.29 -136.27
C ARG A 314 124.09 -9.58 -136.82
N GLY A 315 123.58 -10.75 -136.41
CA GLY A 315 124.01 -12.04 -136.95
C GLY A 315 123.69 -12.22 -138.44
N VAL A 316 122.53 -11.73 -138.91
CA VAL A 316 122.15 -11.70 -140.33
C VAL A 316 123.06 -10.75 -141.12
N MET A 317 123.37 -9.56 -140.59
CA MET A 317 124.30 -8.61 -141.22
C MET A 317 125.69 -9.22 -141.42
N VAL A 318 126.21 -9.94 -140.42
CA VAL A 318 127.50 -10.66 -140.52
C VAL A 318 127.43 -11.81 -141.53
N ARG A 319 126.41 -12.68 -141.45
CA ARG A 319 126.29 -13.87 -142.31
C ARG A 319 125.98 -13.55 -143.78
N ARG A 320 125.17 -12.52 -144.04
CA ARG A 320 124.86 -12.05 -145.40
C ARG A 320 125.87 -11.03 -145.93
N LYS A 321 126.94 -10.74 -145.17
CA LYS A 321 128.03 -9.80 -145.53
C LYS A 321 127.49 -8.42 -145.96
N LEU A 322 126.50 -7.93 -145.23
CA LEU A 322 125.88 -6.62 -145.44
C LEU A 322 126.54 -5.59 -144.51
N GLY A 323 126.82 -4.39 -145.02
CA GLY A 323 127.41 -3.30 -144.24
C GLY A 323 128.93 -3.43 -144.00
N PRO A 324 129.46 -3.02 -142.83
CA PRO A 324 130.89 -2.84 -142.57
C PRO A 324 131.78 -4.10 -142.67
N TYR A 325 131.21 -5.29 -142.81
CA TYR A 325 131.92 -6.59 -142.78
C TYR A 325 132.30 -7.12 -144.18
N ARG A 326 132.37 -6.26 -145.20
CA ARG A 326 132.87 -6.61 -146.54
C ARG A 326 134.42 -6.60 -146.54
N PRO A 327 135.11 -7.72 -146.80
CA PRO A 327 136.58 -7.75 -146.79
C PRO A 327 137.16 -7.02 -148.01
N VAL A 328 138.08 -6.08 -147.77
CA VAL A 328 138.82 -5.35 -148.82
C VAL A 328 140.26 -5.85 -148.85
N GLU A 329 140.62 -6.57 -149.92
CA GLU A 329 141.99 -7.00 -150.21
C GLU A 329 142.82 -5.89 -150.88
N LYS A 330 144.10 -5.83 -150.51
CA LYS A 330 145.09 -4.83 -150.93
C LYS A 330 145.50 -4.99 -152.41
N LYS A 331 145.57 -3.90 -153.17
CA LYS A 331 146.49 -3.74 -154.32
C LYS A 331 147.10 -2.33 -154.41
N LYS A 332 148.44 -2.26 -154.34
CA LYS A 332 149.31 -1.21 -154.93
C LYS A 332 149.09 -1.22 -156.46
N LYS A 333 149.23 -0.18 -157.30
CA LYS A 333 150.06 1.05 -157.31
C LYS A 333 149.62 1.85 -158.57
N ARG A 334 149.53 3.19 -158.52
CA ARG A 334 150.22 4.14 -159.45
C ARG A 334 149.75 5.59 -159.24
N GLN A 335 150.71 6.51 -159.27
CA GLN A 335 150.54 7.96 -159.29
C GLN A 335 150.23 8.47 -160.69
N SER A 336 149.42 9.54 -160.79
CA SER A 336 149.75 10.83 -161.42
C SER A 336 148.56 11.79 -161.25
N LYS A 337 148.69 12.83 -160.41
CA LYS A 337 148.89 14.25 -160.80
C LYS A 337 147.62 15.06 -161.15
N THR A 338 147.32 15.97 -160.20
CA THR A 338 147.04 17.43 -160.33
C THR A 338 145.62 18.02 -160.46
N LYS A 339 145.45 19.08 -159.63
CA LYS A 339 144.54 20.25 -159.65
C LYS A 339 143.12 19.96 -159.09
N LYS A 340 142.62 20.70 -158.09
CA LYS A 340 142.78 22.10 -157.72
C LYS A 340 142.73 22.27 -156.20
#